data_AF-A0AAQ3LQW4-F1
#
_entry.id   AF-A0AAQ3LQW4-F1
#
_cell.length_a   1.000
_cell.length_b   1.000
_cell.length_c   1.000
_cell.angle_alpha   90.00
_cell.angle_beta   90.00
_cell.angle_gamma   90.00
#
_symmetry.space_group_name_H-M   'P 1'
#
loop_
_entity.id
_entity.type
_entity.pdbx_description
1 polymer ?
#
loop_
_entity_poly.entity_id
_entity_poly.type
_entity_poly.pdbx_seq_one_letter_code
_entity_poly.pdbx_strand_id
1 'polypeptide(L)'
;MAYFTGTANNPADLLAKLRVHAETLGWVTDRASATEWLCHNADGYWSFSAGANQFQMAGNTGFDNSLAWNAQPGNSVQNNPYSSKGPTVAQLSGGPFTRYHLFATAAYLHLHVEIAAGQFRPVMIGSLNKRGVEYSGGQYVCGSVIYQAGQMLTSNWSCHPFDGYHVRYSDGGCVLRLDGLDGGPLPDWLPFDYATNIPRRVVGPGRGNYRNQYHPDMGLIDASANELNSSTTPVPCAIYAFGAQQRSRYVGEVPDFGICNMAFLAPGDPLVVGSDTWRVYPLLQRGTATDFDSTSAWVGYCFRVVE
;
A
#
# COMPACT_ATOMS: atom_id res chain seq x y z
N MET A 1 -3.25 -3.41 -17.45
CA MET A 1 -2.22 -2.81 -16.56
C MET A 1 -0.84 -3.24 -17.05
N ALA A 2 0.14 -2.34 -17.06
CA ALA A 2 1.51 -2.66 -17.43
C ALA A 2 2.27 -3.35 -16.28
N TYR A 3 3.15 -4.29 -16.63
CA TYR A 3 4.01 -4.99 -15.69
C TYR A 3 5.48 -4.77 -16.05
N PHE A 4 6.24 -4.14 -15.15
CA PHE A 4 7.67 -3.94 -15.30
C PHE A 4 8.44 -4.68 -14.21
N THR A 5 9.59 -5.23 -14.56
CA THR A 5 10.46 -5.92 -13.61
C THR A 5 11.93 -5.72 -13.94
N GLY A 6 12.78 -5.82 -12.94
CA GLY A 6 14.21 -5.68 -13.07
C GLY A 6 14.89 -5.70 -11.72
N THR A 7 16.15 -5.28 -11.66
CA THR A 7 16.92 -5.14 -10.42
C THR A 7 17.18 -3.66 -10.14
N ALA A 8 17.51 -3.31 -8.90
CA ALA A 8 18.02 -2.00 -8.54
C ALA A 8 19.08 -2.10 -7.45
N ASN A 9 20.09 -1.24 -7.51
CA ASN A 9 21.27 -1.32 -6.66
C ASN A 9 21.04 -0.74 -5.26
N ASN A 10 20.10 0.18 -5.12
CA ASN A 10 19.75 0.88 -3.89
C ASN A 10 18.41 1.62 -4.08
N PRO A 11 17.84 2.25 -3.03
CA PRO A 11 16.59 3.01 -3.15
C PRO A 11 16.62 4.11 -4.23
N ALA A 12 17.69 4.89 -4.35
CA ALA A 12 17.77 5.98 -5.33
C ALA A 12 17.72 5.47 -6.79
N ASP A 13 18.43 4.39 -7.11
CA ASP A 13 18.37 3.73 -8.42
C ASP A 13 16.96 3.16 -8.70
N LEU A 14 16.32 2.58 -7.69
CA LEU A 14 14.93 2.11 -7.80
C LEU A 14 13.96 3.27 -8.08
N LEU A 15 14.14 4.41 -7.42
CA LEU A 15 13.30 5.59 -7.62
C LEU A 15 13.44 6.14 -9.04
N ALA A 16 14.67 6.19 -9.56
CA ALA A 16 14.93 6.59 -10.94
C ALA A 16 14.23 5.67 -11.95
N LYS A 17 14.26 4.36 -11.73
CA LYS A 17 13.57 3.36 -12.59
C LYS A 17 12.05 3.47 -12.49
N LEU A 18 11.52 3.64 -11.27
CA LEU A 18 10.09 3.84 -11.04
C LEU A 18 9.57 5.06 -11.82
N ARG A 19 10.30 6.19 -11.75
CA ARG A 19 9.97 7.40 -12.49
C ARG A 19 9.91 7.17 -13.99
N VAL A 20 10.94 6.56 -14.57
CA VAL A 20 11.00 6.28 -16.02
C VAL A 20 9.81 5.45 -16.46
N HIS A 21 9.45 4.39 -15.73
CA HIS A 21 8.28 3.56 -16.05
C HIS A 21 6.98 4.34 -15.90
N ALA A 22 6.83 5.13 -14.83
CA ALA A 22 5.62 5.93 -14.61
C ALA A 22 5.39 6.97 -15.71
N GLU A 23 6.44 7.64 -16.19
CA GLU A 23 6.38 8.60 -17.30
C GLU A 23 5.85 7.94 -18.59
N THR A 24 6.18 6.67 -18.86
CA THR A 24 5.62 5.92 -20.01
C THR A 24 4.10 5.67 -19.91
N LEU A 25 3.54 5.81 -18.71
CA LEU A 25 2.12 5.60 -18.42
C LEU A 25 1.35 6.91 -18.25
N GLY A 26 1.97 8.06 -18.55
CA GLY A 26 1.34 9.37 -18.47
C GLY A 26 1.41 10.05 -17.10
N TRP A 27 2.23 9.54 -16.17
CA TRP A 27 2.57 10.29 -14.97
C TRP A 27 3.48 11.47 -15.32
N VAL A 28 3.25 12.60 -14.68
CA VAL A 28 4.02 13.83 -14.88
C VAL A 28 5.03 13.99 -13.75
N THR A 29 6.28 14.24 -14.10
CA THR A 29 7.32 14.65 -13.15
C THR A 29 7.27 16.16 -12.96
N ASP A 30 6.90 16.62 -11.77
CA ASP A 30 6.91 18.03 -11.40
C ASP A 30 8.33 18.49 -11.01
N ARG A 31 9.04 17.65 -10.25
CA ARG A 31 10.43 17.88 -9.83
C ARG A 31 11.11 16.54 -9.55
N ALA A 32 12.37 16.40 -9.95
CA ALA A 32 13.16 15.22 -9.64
C ALA A 32 14.62 15.55 -9.35
N SER A 33 15.24 14.74 -8.51
CA SER A 33 16.68 14.69 -8.24
C SER A 33 17.12 13.23 -8.11
N ALA A 34 18.35 12.99 -7.66
CA ALA A 34 18.82 11.62 -7.39
C ALA A 34 18.02 10.94 -6.27
N THR A 35 17.51 11.70 -5.30
CA THR A 35 16.86 11.18 -4.10
C THR A 35 15.42 11.64 -3.94
N GLU A 36 14.91 12.52 -4.79
CA GLU A 36 13.53 13.00 -4.69
C GLU A 36 12.82 12.86 -6.02
N TRP A 37 11.53 12.55 -5.95
CA TRP A 37 10.63 12.59 -7.10
C TRP A 37 9.26 13.08 -6.67
N LEU A 38 8.85 14.22 -7.20
CA LEU A 38 7.52 14.80 -7.03
C LEU A 38 6.81 14.64 -8.37
N CYS A 39 5.61 14.07 -8.31
CA CYS A 39 4.87 13.71 -9.49
C CYS A 39 3.36 13.82 -9.28
N HIS A 40 2.65 13.83 -10.40
CA HIS A 40 1.20 13.76 -10.40
C HIS A 40 0.68 12.93 -11.56
N ASN A 41 -0.59 12.55 -11.44
CA ASN A 41 -1.41 12.06 -12.53
C ASN A 41 -2.72 12.87 -12.57
N ALA A 42 -3.71 12.40 -13.31
CA ALA A 42 -5.02 13.08 -13.41
C ALA A 42 -5.76 13.20 -12.06
N ASP A 43 -5.46 12.33 -11.09
CA ASP A 43 -6.21 12.23 -9.84
C ASP A 43 -5.54 12.92 -8.66
N GLY A 44 -4.20 13.01 -8.63
CA GLY A 44 -3.51 13.45 -7.43
C GLY A 44 -2.03 13.73 -7.60
N TYR A 45 -1.41 14.17 -6.50
CA TYR A 45 0.00 14.53 -6.39
C TYR A 45 0.67 13.67 -5.32
N TRP A 46 1.89 13.23 -5.59
CA TRP A 46 2.70 12.42 -4.67
C TRP A 46 4.14 12.91 -4.64
N SER A 47 4.78 12.70 -3.50
CA SER A 47 6.20 12.98 -3.29
C SER A 47 6.90 11.74 -2.77
N PHE A 48 8.09 11.48 -3.29
CA PHE A 48 9.02 10.46 -2.83
C PHE A 48 10.33 11.11 -2.38
N SER A 49 10.89 10.57 -1.30
CA SER A 49 12.27 10.78 -0.88
C SER A 49 12.94 9.42 -0.63
N ALA A 50 14.01 9.14 -1.36
CA ALA A 50 14.83 7.95 -1.23
C ALA A 50 15.93 8.16 -0.18
N GLY A 51 15.81 7.45 0.94
CA GLY A 51 16.86 7.34 1.95
C GLY A 51 17.85 6.21 1.63
N ALA A 52 18.77 5.94 2.56
CA ALA A 52 19.76 4.88 2.41
C ALA A 52 19.15 3.48 2.32
N ASN A 53 18.01 3.25 2.98
CA ASN A 53 17.38 1.93 3.12
C ASN A 53 15.85 1.97 3.03
N GLN A 54 15.26 3.06 2.55
CA GLN A 54 13.82 3.27 2.58
C GLN A 54 13.35 4.27 1.54
N PHE A 55 12.06 4.22 1.23
CA PHE A 55 11.31 5.34 0.69
C PHE A 55 10.49 6.00 1.77
N GLN A 56 10.51 7.33 1.78
CA GLN A 56 9.55 8.15 2.49
C GLN A 56 8.64 8.81 1.46
N MET A 57 7.34 8.83 1.75
CA MET A 57 6.32 9.21 0.78
C MET A 57 5.26 10.10 1.41
N ALA A 58 4.72 11.00 0.60
CA ALA A 58 3.58 11.83 0.97
C ALA A 58 2.61 11.90 -0.19
N GLY A 59 1.32 11.91 0.13
CA GLY A 59 0.26 12.28 -0.81
C GLY A 59 -0.05 13.76 -0.64
N ASN A 60 -0.33 14.47 -1.72
CA ASN A 60 -0.51 15.92 -1.72
C ASN A 60 -1.75 16.32 -2.54
N THR A 61 -2.12 17.60 -2.45
CA THR A 61 -3.22 18.20 -3.21
C THR A 61 -2.75 19.15 -4.32
N GLY A 62 -1.45 19.38 -4.40
CA GLY A 62 -0.83 20.22 -5.41
C GLY A 62 0.70 20.16 -5.32
N PHE A 63 1.34 20.94 -6.18
CA PHE A 63 2.79 21.08 -6.25
C PHE A 63 3.20 22.54 -6.09
N ASP A 64 4.26 22.77 -5.33
CA ASP A 64 4.94 24.06 -5.19
C ASP A 64 6.45 23.84 -5.25
N ASN A 65 7.08 24.43 -6.27
CA ASN A 65 8.50 24.28 -6.54
C ASN A 65 9.40 24.89 -5.45
N SER A 66 8.88 25.80 -4.63
CA SER A 66 9.61 26.41 -3.51
C SER A 66 9.60 25.57 -2.24
N LEU A 67 8.74 24.55 -2.16
CA LEU A 67 8.55 23.75 -0.96
C LEU A 67 9.33 22.43 -1.01
N ALA A 68 9.66 21.91 0.18
CA ALA A 68 10.26 20.59 0.33
C ALA A 68 9.27 19.48 -0.06
N TRP A 69 9.77 18.28 -0.36
CA TRP A 69 8.96 17.13 -0.81
C TRP A 69 7.84 16.75 0.19
N ASN A 70 8.09 16.92 1.49
CA ASN A 70 7.18 16.60 2.59
C ASN A 70 6.35 17.80 3.08
N ALA A 71 6.46 18.95 2.40
CA ALA A 71 5.78 20.19 2.77
C ALA A 71 4.88 20.73 1.64
N GLN A 72 4.60 19.90 0.63
CA GLN A 72 3.76 20.27 -0.51
C GLN A 72 2.31 20.62 -0.07
N PRO A 73 1.56 21.39 -0.89
CA PRO A 73 0.19 21.77 -0.57
C PRO A 73 -0.71 20.58 -0.20
N GLY A 74 -1.33 20.65 0.98
CA GLY A 74 -2.26 19.62 1.46
C GLY A 74 -1.63 18.24 1.69
N ASN A 75 -0.33 18.19 1.97
CA ASN A 75 0.41 16.95 2.20
C ASN A 75 -0.18 16.09 3.33
N SER A 76 -0.04 14.78 3.20
CA SER A 76 -0.49 13.79 4.17
C SER A 76 0.29 13.81 5.48
N VAL A 77 1.51 14.37 5.49
CA VAL A 77 2.36 14.46 6.70
C VAL A 77 1.71 15.36 7.76
N GLN A 78 1.13 16.49 7.35
CA GLN A 78 0.52 17.46 8.24
C GLN A 78 -1.00 17.25 8.38
N ASN A 79 -1.67 16.90 7.28
CA ASN A 79 -3.14 16.86 7.19
C ASN A 79 -3.72 15.48 7.53
N ASN A 80 -3.20 14.85 8.58
CA ASN A 80 -3.71 13.60 9.15
C ASN A 80 -4.07 13.80 10.64
N PRO A 81 -4.94 12.96 11.22
CA PRO A 81 -5.42 13.12 12.59
C PRO A 81 -4.42 12.70 13.69
N TYR A 82 -3.23 12.19 13.35
CA TYR A 82 -2.24 11.82 14.36
C TYR A 82 -1.52 13.02 14.97
N SER A 83 -1.13 12.85 16.24
CA SER A 83 -0.29 13.81 16.96
C SER A 83 1.15 13.78 16.47
N SER A 84 1.71 12.60 16.15
CA SER A 84 3.00 12.49 15.46
C SER A 84 2.82 12.75 13.97
N LYS A 85 3.63 13.67 13.42
CA LYS A 85 3.58 14.05 12.02
C LYS A 85 4.78 13.46 11.30
N GLY A 86 4.51 12.50 10.41
CA GLY A 86 5.54 11.81 9.64
C GLY A 86 5.05 11.36 8.28
N PRO A 87 5.96 11.14 7.31
CA PRO A 87 5.63 10.57 6.01
C PRO A 87 5.26 9.10 6.13
N THR A 88 4.56 8.57 5.13
CA THR A 88 4.43 7.12 4.95
C THR A 88 5.81 6.56 4.58
N VAL A 89 6.17 5.39 5.11
CA VAL A 89 7.49 4.79 4.87
C VAL A 89 7.34 3.41 4.26
N ALA A 90 8.22 3.10 3.32
CA ALA A 90 8.49 1.74 2.90
C ALA A 90 9.96 1.41 3.22
N GLN A 91 10.18 0.57 4.22
CA GLN A 91 11.47 0.09 4.63
C GLN A 91 11.96 -0.95 3.64
N LEU A 92 12.93 -0.61 2.81
CA LEU A 92 13.50 -1.48 1.79
C LEU A 92 14.71 -2.22 2.41
N SER A 93 15.88 -2.04 1.82
CA SER A 93 17.20 -2.32 2.38
C SER A 93 18.19 -1.38 1.68
N GLY A 94 19.49 -1.45 2.00
CA GLY A 94 20.51 -0.70 1.26
C GLY A 94 20.71 -1.17 -0.19
N GLY A 95 20.12 -2.31 -0.56
CA GLY A 95 20.38 -3.00 -1.81
C GLY A 95 21.70 -3.79 -1.82
N PRO A 96 22.04 -4.45 -2.94
CA PRO A 96 21.22 -4.55 -4.15
C PRO A 96 19.94 -5.37 -3.91
N PHE A 97 18.85 -4.99 -4.58
CA PHE A 97 17.59 -5.72 -4.51
C PHE A 97 17.61 -6.89 -5.50
N THR A 98 17.09 -8.05 -5.08
CA THR A 98 16.97 -9.24 -5.91
C THR A 98 16.13 -8.97 -7.15
N ARG A 99 14.99 -8.29 -6.96
CA ARG A 99 14.07 -7.91 -8.05
C ARG A 99 13.10 -6.83 -7.58
N TYR A 100 12.53 -6.09 -8.51
CA TYR A 100 11.30 -5.34 -8.29
C TYR A 100 10.21 -5.79 -9.26
N HIS A 101 8.96 -5.68 -8.82
CA HIS A 101 7.76 -5.96 -9.59
C HIS A 101 6.86 -4.73 -9.54
N LEU A 102 6.76 -4.01 -10.65
CA LEU A 102 5.93 -2.82 -10.77
C LEU A 102 4.69 -3.16 -11.58
N PHE A 103 3.54 -3.02 -10.94
CA PHE A 103 2.20 -3.15 -11.47
C PHE A 103 1.62 -1.75 -11.57
N ALA A 104 1.44 -1.24 -12.79
CA ALA A 104 1.21 0.19 -12.98
C ALA A 104 0.21 0.53 -14.09
N THR A 105 -0.50 1.64 -13.88
CA THR A 105 -1.38 2.30 -14.85
C THR A 105 -1.20 3.82 -14.75
N ALA A 106 -1.97 4.58 -15.53
CA ALA A 106 -2.07 6.02 -15.34
C ALA A 106 -2.66 6.43 -13.98
N ALA A 107 -3.37 5.53 -13.27
CA ALA A 107 -4.08 5.84 -12.02
C ALA A 107 -3.32 5.40 -10.75
N TYR A 108 -2.43 4.42 -10.83
CA TYR A 108 -1.70 3.90 -9.67
C TYR A 108 -0.33 3.31 -10.02
N LEU A 109 0.54 3.26 -9.01
CA LEU A 109 1.82 2.54 -9.04
C LEU A 109 1.86 1.60 -7.82
N HIS A 110 1.82 0.29 -8.07
CA HIS A 110 2.00 -0.73 -7.05
C HIS A 110 3.32 -1.45 -7.30
N LEU A 111 4.28 -1.18 -6.44
CA LEU A 111 5.62 -1.72 -6.51
C LEU A 111 5.81 -2.74 -5.39
N HIS A 112 6.31 -3.92 -5.74
CA HIS A 112 6.68 -4.96 -4.78
C HIS A 112 8.17 -5.27 -4.94
N VAL A 113 8.97 -4.86 -3.96
CA VAL A 113 10.44 -4.94 -4.03
C VAL A 113 10.91 -6.17 -3.29
N GLU A 114 11.53 -7.12 -3.98
CA GLU A 114 12.23 -8.26 -3.38
C GLU A 114 13.61 -7.79 -2.90
N ILE A 115 13.69 -7.34 -1.64
CA ILE A 115 14.89 -6.75 -1.04
C ILE A 115 16.00 -7.77 -0.76
N ALA A 116 15.62 -9.04 -0.66
CA ALA A 116 16.44 -10.24 -0.60
C ALA A 116 15.56 -11.42 -1.06
N ALA A 117 16.15 -12.54 -1.46
CA ALA A 117 15.40 -13.69 -1.97
C ALA A 117 14.24 -14.10 -1.03
N GLY A 118 13.01 -14.03 -1.54
CA GLY A 118 11.78 -14.34 -0.80
C GLY A 118 11.31 -13.28 0.22
N GLN A 119 12.00 -12.14 0.33
CA GLN A 119 11.67 -11.04 1.23
C GLN A 119 11.23 -9.81 0.44
N PHE A 120 9.98 -9.42 0.62
CA PHE A 120 9.31 -8.39 -0.14
C PHE A 120 8.98 -7.15 0.69
N ARG A 121 8.98 -5.99 0.04
CA ARG A 121 8.61 -4.70 0.61
C ARG A 121 7.71 -3.95 -0.36
N PRO A 122 6.40 -3.85 -0.07
CA PRO A 122 5.48 -3.15 -0.93
C PRO A 122 5.55 -1.63 -0.76
N VAL A 123 5.32 -0.94 -1.88
CA VAL A 123 5.17 0.51 -2.02
C VAL A 123 3.96 0.73 -2.92
N MET A 124 2.92 1.41 -2.45
CA MET A 124 1.67 1.55 -3.20
C MET A 124 1.13 2.97 -3.13
N ILE A 125 0.97 3.59 -4.29
CA ILE A 125 0.30 4.89 -4.45
C ILE A 125 -0.74 4.82 -5.56
N GLY A 126 -1.71 5.73 -5.53
CA GLY A 126 -2.73 5.85 -6.56
C GLY A 126 -4.08 6.23 -6.00
N SER A 127 -5.13 5.94 -6.76
CA SER A 127 -6.52 6.27 -6.42
C SER A 127 -7.39 5.01 -6.31
N LEU A 128 -8.34 5.00 -5.37
CA LEU A 128 -9.33 3.93 -5.27
C LEU A 128 -10.28 3.91 -6.47
N ASN A 129 -10.73 2.71 -6.84
CA ASN A 129 -11.99 2.54 -7.55
C ASN A 129 -13.13 2.91 -6.58
N LYS A 130 -13.55 4.17 -6.64
CA LYS A 130 -14.56 4.73 -5.73
C LYS A 130 -15.91 4.03 -5.88
N ARG A 131 -16.63 3.86 -4.78
CA ARG A 131 -17.97 3.27 -4.73
C ARG A 131 -18.93 4.20 -3.97
N GLY A 132 -20.18 4.25 -4.44
CA GLY A 132 -21.22 5.12 -3.88
C GLY A 132 -21.29 6.50 -4.55
N VAL A 133 -21.73 7.52 -3.80
CA VAL A 133 -21.78 8.92 -4.25
C VAL A 133 -20.38 9.47 -4.56
N GLU A 134 -20.30 10.46 -5.45
CA GLU A 134 -19.06 11.19 -5.70
C GLU A 134 -18.57 11.83 -4.39
N TYR A 135 -17.38 11.39 -3.93
CA TYR A 135 -16.67 12.00 -2.83
C TYR A 135 -15.30 12.51 -3.29
N SER A 136 -14.87 13.61 -2.70
CA SER A 136 -13.55 14.19 -2.90
C SER A 136 -12.49 13.36 -2.17
N GLY A 137 -11.32 13.20 -2.80
CA GLY A 137 -10.27 12.32 -2.31
C GLY A 137 -10.20 11.00 -3.07
N GLY A 138 -9.85 9.91 -2.38
CA GLY A 138 -9.63 8.57 -2.94
C GLY A 138 -8.17 8.24 -3.18
N GLN A 139 -7.26 9.21 -3.07
CA GLN A 139 -5.82 8.99 -3.22
C GLN A 139 -5.26 8.29 -1.97
N TYR A 140 -4.41 7.30 -2.14
CA TYR A 140 -3.72 6.61 -1.05
C TYR A 140 -2.20 6.67 -1.19
N VAL A 141 -1.54 6.52 -0.05
CA VAL A 141 -0.09 6.30 0.06
C VAL A 141 0.15 5.23 1.11
N CYS A 142 0.80 4.15 0.68
CA CYS A 142 0.99 2.96 1.48
C CYS A 142 2.42 2.42 1.31
N GLY A 143 2.97 1.90 2.40
CA GLY A 143 4.27 1.26 2.44
C GLY A 143 4.34 0.24 3.56
N SER A 144 5.44 -0.51 3.62
CA SER A 144 5.69 -1.46 4.71
C SER A 144 6.82 -1.02 5.62
N VAL A 145 6.60 -1.05 6.93
CA VAL A 145 7.63 -0.82 7.96
C VAL A 145 7.60 -1.94 8.97
N ILE A 146 8.77 -2.43 9.38
CA ILE A 146 8.91 -3.33 10.53
C ILE A 146 9.46 -2.51 11.69
N TYR A 147 8.74 -2.50 12.82
CA TYR A 147 9.01 -1.59 13.95
C TYR A 147 10.49 -1.56 14.37
N GLN A 148 11.06 -2.73 14.64
CA GLN A 148 12.41 -2.91 15.13
C GLN A 148 12.98 -4.22 14.62
N ALA A 149 14.30 -4.27 14.42
CA ALA A 149 15.00 -5.49 14.04
C ALA A 149 14.75 -6.60 15.08
N GLY A 150 14.43 -7.81 14.62
CA GLY A 150 14.12 -8.96 15.48
C GLY A 150 12.69 -9.00 16.03
N GLN A 151 11.84 -8.01 15.73
CA GLN A 151 10.40 -8.10 15.98
C GLN A 151 9.73 -8.99 14.93
N MET A 152 8.52 -9.45 15.29
CA MET A 152 7.69 -10.23 14.37
C MET A 152 7.41 -9.43 13.09
N LEU A 153 7.48 -10.08 11.91
CA LEU A 153 7.26 -9.36 10.65
C LEU A 153 5.87 -8.70 10.62
N THR A 154 4.84 -9.41 11.10
CA THR A 154 3.48 -8.87 11.17
C THR A 154 3.11 -8.36 12.55
N SER A 155 4.08 -7.99 13.39
CA SER A 155 3.85 -7.35 14.70
C SER A 155 2.80 -6.24 14.60
N ASN A 156 2.03 -6.02 15.67
CA ASN A 156 1.08 -4.90 15.76
C ASN A 156 1.78 -3.53 15.63
N TRP A 157 3.11 -3.52 15.78
CA TRP A 157 3.97 -2.36 15.61
C TRP A 157 4.58 -2.25 14.20
N SER A 158 4.33 -3.19 13.30
CA SER A 158 4.71 -3.08 11.89
C SER A 158 3.58 -2.45 11.10
N CYS A 159 3.85 -1.76 9.99
CA CYS A 159 2.82 -1.29 9.05
C CYS A 159 2.92 -2.07 7.74
N HIS A 160 1.78 -2.37 7.13
CA HIS A 160 1.68 -2.92 5.79
C HIS A 160 0.61 -2.15 5.00
N PRO A 161 0.67 -2.18 3.65
CA PRO A 161 -0.31 -1.52 2.83
C PRO A 161 -1.74 -1.88 3.22
N PHE A 162 -2.57 -0.86 3.40
CA PHE A 162 -3.98 -0.99 3.72
C PHE A 162 -4.28 -1.75 5.01
N ASP A 163 -3.38 -1.75 6.00
CA ASP A 163 -3.62 -2.32 7.32
C ASP A 163 -3.74 -1.27 8.43
N GLY A 164 -4.55 -1.57 9.45
CA GLY A 164 -4.91 -0.63 10.50
C GLY A 164 -4.21 -0.82 11.85
N TYR A 165 -3.14 -1.62 11.94
CA TYR A 165 -2.58 -1.98 13.24
C TYR A 165 -1.51 -1.02 13.76
N HIS A 166 -0.66 -0.49 12.87
CA HIS A 166 0.44 0.38 13.27
C HIS A 166 0.14 1.85 13.08
N VAL A 167 -0.20 2.45 14.21
CA VAL A 167 -0.79 3.77 14.28
C VAL A 167 -0.31 4.53 15.51
N ARG A 168 0.07 3.82 16.57
CA ARG A 168 -0.05 4.43 17.90
C ARG A 168 1.05 5.45 18.20
N TYR A 169 2.28 5.34 17.67
CA TYR A 169 3.40 6.17 18.15
C TYR A 169 4.54 6.44 17.15
N SER A 170 4.32 6.28 15.85
CA SER A 170 5.42 6.21 14.88
C SER A 170 5.06 6.83 13.54
N ASP A 171 6.01 7.60 13.02
CA ASP A 171 6.05 8.03 11.63
C ASP A 171 5.99 6.79 10.71
N GLY A 172 5.33 6.89 9.55
CA GLY A 172 5.33 5.81 8.56
C GLY A 172 3.99 5.17 8.21
N GLY A 173 2.88 5.57 8.84
CA GLY A 173 1.56 4.95 8.60
C GLY A 173 1.02 5.10 7.17
N CYS A 174 0.23 4.12 6.75
CA CYS A 174 -0.56 4.19 5.52
C CYS A 174 -1.71 5.19 5.67
N VAL A 175 -2.04 5.90 4.59
CA VAL A 175 -3.08 6.94 4.59
C VAL A 175 -3.92 6.90 3.31
N LEU A 176 -5.18 7.30 3.43
CA LEU A 176 -6.14 7.51 2.35
C LEU A 176 -6.76 8.90 2.52
N ARG A 177 -6.77 9.71 1.45
CA ARG A 177 -7.51 10.97 1.44
C ARG A 177 -9.01 10.70 1.32
N LEU A 178 -9.79 11.25 2.24
CA LEU A 178 -11.24 11.25 2.16
C LEU A 178 -11.78 12.54 2.78
N ASP A 179 -12.03 13.50 1.90
CA ASP A 179 -12.31 14.87 2.25
C ASP A 179 -13.72 15.03 2.83
N GLY A 180 -13.85 15.82 3.90
CA GLY A 180 -15.15 16.21 4.44
C GLY A 180 -15.95 15.09 5.11
N LEU A 181 -15.36 13.92 5.38
CA LEU A 181 -16.04 12.82 6.06
C LEU A 181 -16.62 13.28 7.40
N ASP A 182 -17.95 13.21 7.53
CA ASP A 182 -18.70 13.69 8.70
C ASP A 182 -18.33 15.15 9.11
N GLY A 183 -18.11 16.03 8.12
CA GLY A 183 -17.73 17.44 8.35
C GLY A 183 -16.23 17.63 8.66
N GLY A 184 -15.38 16.68 8.26
CA GLY A 184 -13.94 16.75 8.44
C GLY A 184 -13.24 17.86 7.63
N PRO A 185 -11.92 18.05 7.87
CA PRO A 185 -11.09 19.02 7.19
C PRO A 185 -10.95 18.72 5.69
N LEU A 186 -10.33 19.65 4.99
CA LEU A 186 -10.07 19.61 3.56
C LEU A 186 -8.65 20.14 3.32
N PRO A 187 -7.67 19.29 2.94
CA PRO A 187 -7.79 17.84 2.78
C PRO A 187 -7.85 17.07 4.11
N ASP A 188 -8.35 15.84 4.08
CA ASP A 188 -8.32 14.92 5.22
C ASP A 188 -7.67 13.60 4.83
N TRP A 189 -6.41 13.39 5.25
CA TRP A 189 -5.70 12.13 5.08
C TRP A 189 -6.00 11.22 6.27
N LEU A 190 -6.99 10.36 6.08
CA LEU A 190 -7.41 9.38 7.06
C LEU A 190 -6.40 8.25 7.13
N PRO A 191 -5.97 7.87 8.32
CA PRO A 191 -5.04 6.77 8.47
C PRO A 191 -5.80 5.45 8.50
N PHE A 192 -5.09 4.38 8.19
CA PHE A 192 -5.60 3.04 8.42
C PHE A 192 -5.49 2.72 9.92
N ASP A 193 -6.60 2.47 10.61
CA ASP A 193 -6.63 2.23 12.07
C ASP A 193 -7.76 1.27 12.51
N TYR A 194 -7.41 0.20 13.23
CA TYR A 194 -8.33 -0.76 13.84
C TYR A 194 -8.62 -0.51 15.32
N ALA A 195 -7.77 0.25 16.00
CA ALA A 195 -7.76 0.41 17.45
C ALA A 195 -8.73 1.49 17.98
N THR A 196 -9.59 2.07 17.14
CA THR A 196 -10.67 3.04 17.48
C THR A 196 -10.25 4.34 18.16
N ASN A 197 -8.95 4.61 18.35
CA ASN A 197 -8.50 5.81 19.05
C ASN A 197 -8.62 7.09 18.20
N ILE A 198 -8.82 6.95 16.89
CA ILE A 198 -9.12 8.07 16.00
C ILE A 198 -10.59 8.06 15.57
N PRO A 199 -11.34 9.17 15.78
CA PRO A 199 -12.73 9.28 15.39
C PRO A 199 -12.99 9.10 13.89
N ARG A 200 -12.06 9.56 13.03
CA ARG A 200 -12.12 9.39 11.58
C ARG A 200 -10.94 8.59 11.07
N ARG A 201 -11.20 7.49 10.37
CA ARG A 201 -10.17 6.54 9.92
C ARG A 201 -10.69 5.71 8.77
N VAL A 202 -9.78 4.96 8.16
CA VAL A 202 -10.12 3.90 7.21
C VAL A 202 -9.60 2.56 7.73
N VAL A 203 -10.15 1.48 7.17
CA VAL A 203 -9.64 0.13 7.39
C VAL A 203 -9.60 -0.60 6.05
N GLY A 204 -8.63 -1.50 5.92
CA GLY A 204 -8.51 -2.40 4.78
C GLY A 204 -7.98 -3.76 5.25
N PRO A 205 -8.20 -4.82 4.47
CA PRO A 205 -7.82 -6.18 4.84
C PRO A 205 -6.33 -6.47 4.58
N GLY A 206 -5.49 -5.44 4.50
CA GLY A 206 -4.13 -5.52 3.97
C GLY A 206 -3.23 -6.54 4.67
N ARG A 207 -3.50 -6.94 5.91
CA ARG A 207 -2.69 -7.95 6.62
C ARG A 207 -3.33 -9.34 6.64
N GLY A 208 -4.42 -9.57 5.90
CA GLY A 208 -5.15 -10.84 5.88
C GLY A 208 -5.57 -11.27 7.29
N ASN A 209 -5.65 -12.56 7.60
CA ASN A 209 -6.10 -13.08 8.91
C ASN A 209 -5.12 -12.99 10.08
N TYR A 210 -4.34 -11.92 10.13
CA TYR A 210 -3.55 -11.64 11.32
C TYR A 210 -4.44 -11.11 12.47
N ARG A 211 -4.32 -11.78 13.62
CA ARG A 211 -5.02 -11.63 14.91
C ARG A 211 -5.79 -10.32 15.10
N ASN A 212 -7.07 -10.44 15.47
CA ASN A 212 -7.96 -9.34 15.88
C ASN A 212 -8.23 -8.28 14.78
N GLN A 213 -7.99 -8.57 13.50
CA GLN A 213 -8.45 -7.70 12.42
C GLN A 213 -9.97 -7.70 12.31
N TYR A 214 -10.56 -6.50 12.24
CA TYR A 214 -11.99 -6.31 12.06
C TYR A 214 -12.25 -5.78 10.65
N HIS A 215 -12.30 -6.69 9.68
CA HIS A 215 -12.71 -6.37 8.31
C HIS A 215 -13.84 -7.32 7.87
N PRO A 216 -14.89 -6.85 7.17
CA PRO A 216 -15.96 -7.73 6.69
C PRO A 216 -15.45 -8.90 5.83
N ASP A 217 -14.39 -8.67 5.06
CA ASP A 217 -13.87 -9.63 4.09
C ASP A 217 -12.82 -10.60 4.65
N MET A 218 -12.56 -10.59 5.97
CA MET A 218 -11.58 -11.50 6.59
C MET A 218 -11.90 -12.97 6.33
N GLY A 219 -13.17 -13.35 6.52
CA GLY A 219 -13.60 -14.73 6.29
C GLY A 219 -13.52 -15.14 4.81
N LEU A 220 -13.68 -14.18 3.88
CA LEU A 220 -13.47 -14.44 2.45
C LEU A 220 -12.00 -14.70 2.15
N ILE A 221 -11.08 -13.98 2.79
CA ILE A 221 -9.64 -14.19 2.62
C ILE A 221 -9.23 -15.55 3.18
N ASP A 222 -9.74 -15.95 4.33
CA ASP A 222 -9.47 -17.28 4.89
C ASP A 222 -9.98 -18.39 3.97
N ALA A 223 -11.22 -18.24 3.46
CA ALA A 223 -11.86 -19.18 2.56
C ALA A 223 -11.38 -19.08 1.11
N SER A 224 -10.45 -18.17 0.80
CA SER A 224 -10.01 -17.91 -0.57
C SER A 224 -9.22 -19.08 -1.17
N ALA A 225 -8.61 -19.93 -0.35
CA ALA A 225 -7.99 -21.18 -0.76
C ALA A 225 -8.99 -22.34 -0.58
N ASN A 226 -9.37 -22.97 -1.67
CA ASN A 226 -10.32 -24.07 -1.69
C ASN A 226 -9.60 -25.41 -1.82
N GLU A 227 -9.59 -26.19 -0.73
CA GLU A 227 -8.98 -27.52 -0.69
C GLU A 227 -9.67 -28.54 -1.59
N LEU A 228 -10.96 -28.39 -1.90
CA LEU A 228 -11.71 -29.35 -2.71
C LEU A 228 -11.21 -29.43 -4.16
N ASN A 229 -10.61 -28.35 -4.66
CA ASN A 229 -10.13 -28.25 -6.04
C ASN A 229 -8.74 -27.60 -6.16
N SER A 230 -8.07 -27.37 -5.02
CA SER A 230 -6.76 -26.70 -4.93
C SER A 230 -6.71 -25.34 -5.67
N SER A 231 -7.83 -24.64 -5.73
CA SER A 231 -7.91 -23.31 -6.34
C SER A 231 -7.81 -22.20 -5.31
N THR A 232 -7.34 -21.04 -5.74
CA THR A 232 -7.32 -19.82 -4.93
C THR A 232 -8.09 -18.72 -5.64
N THR A 233 -8.86 -17.92 -4.92
CA THR A 233 -9.58 -16.77 -5.50
C THR A 233 -9.10 -15.47 -4.86
N PRO A 234 -8.66 -14.45 -5.62
CA PRO A 234 -8.35 -13.15 -5.06
C PRO A 234 -9.60 -12.51 -4.42
N VAL A 235 -9.45 -12.02 -3.20
CA VAL A 235 -10.46 -11.17 -2.55
C VAL A 235 -10.09 -9.71 -2.80
N PRO A 236 -10.96 -8.89 -3.39
CA PRO A 236 -10.68 -7.47 -3.61
C PRO A 236 -10.29 -6.77 -2.31
N CYS A 237 -9.31 -5.85 -2.38
CA CYS A 237 -8.96 -5.02 -1.23
C CYS A 237 -9.99 -3.90 -1.06
N ALA A 238 -11.13 -4.23 -0.46
CA ALA A 238 -12.17 -3.26 -0.12
C ALA A 238 -11.72 -2.37 1.03
N ILE A 239 -12.00 -1.07 0.92
CA ILE A 239 -11.68 -0.08 1.94
C ILE A 239 -12.98 0.44 2.57
N TYR A 240 -13.00 0.48 3.90
CA TYR A 240 -14.12 1.04 4.66
C TYR A 240 -13.66 2.27 5.44
N ALA A 241 -14.43 3.35 5.35
CA ALA A 241 -14.23 4.53 6.17
C ALA A 241 -15.15 4.51 7.39
N PHE A 242 -14.63 5.00 8.52
CA PHE A 242 -15.35 5.27 9.74
C PHE A 242 -15.23 6.74 10.05
N GLY A 243 -16.34 7.44 10.22
CA GLY A 243 -16.35 8.82 10.68
C GLY A 243 -16.79 8.91 12.15
N ALA A 244 -17.12 10.12 12.61
CA ALA A 244 -17.39 10.40 14.03
C ALA A 244 -18.47 9.49 14.64
N GLN A 245 -19.46 9.07 13.84
CA GLN A 245 -20.55 8.19 14.26
C GLN A 245 -20.17 6.69 14.34
N GLN A 246 -18.92 6.34 14.03
CA GLN A 246 -18.39 4.96 14.07
C GLN A 246 -19.15 3.95 13.19
N ARG A 247 -19.82 4.43 12.15
CA ARG A 247 -20.45 3.58 11.13
C ARG A 247 -19.46 3.26 10.03
N SER A 248 -19.38 1.98 9.66
CA SER A 248 -18.60 1.54 8.49
C SER A 248 -19.28 1.98 7.20
N ARG A 249 -18.50 2.52 6.28
CA ARG A 249 -18.95 2.94 4.95
C ARG A 249 -17.97 2.38 3.94
N TYR A 250 -18.44 1.54 3.03
CA TYR A 250 -17.63 1.05 1.92
C TYR A 250 -17.34 2.21 0.96
N VAL A 251 -16.07 2.60 0.83
CA VAL A 251 -15.67 3.77 0.03
C VAL A 251 -15.10 3.37 -1.34
N GLY A 252 -14.56 2.17 -1.46
CA GLY A 252 -14.05 1.70 -2.73
C GLY A 252 -13.12 0.50 -2.59
N GLU A 253 -12.49 0.16 -3.69
CA GLU A 253 -11.52 -0.92 -3.79
C GLU A 253 -10.19 -0.38 -4.31
N VAL A 254 -9.09 -0.98 -3.86
CA VAL A 254 -7.79 -0.73 -4.48
C VAL A 254 -7.81 -1.34 -5.89
N PRO A 255 -7.51 -0.57 -6.95
CA PRO A 255 -7.61 -1.06 -8.33
C PRO A 255 -6.63 -2.21 -8.57
N ASP A 256 -7.08 -3.26 -9.25
CA ASP A 256 -6.22 -4.37 -9.72
C ASP A 256 -5.41 -5.06 -8.61
N PHE A 257 -5.88 -4.97 -7.37
CA PHE A 257 -5.21 -5.47 -6.19
C PHE A 257 -6.19 -6.25 -5.30
N GLY A 258 -5.74 -7.41 -4.83
CA GLY A 258 -6.50 -8.24 -3.92
C GLY A 258 -5.59 -8.97 -2.93
N ILE A 259 -6.21 -9.67 -1.99
CA ILE A 259 -5.55 -10.51 -1.00
C ILE A 259 -6.07 -11.94 -1.14
N CYS A 260 -5.20 -12.92 -0.91
CA CYS A 260 -5.59 -14.32 -0.87
C CYS A 260 -4.80 -15.11 0.16
N ASN A 261 -5.23 -16.33 0.39
CA ASN A 261 -4.48 -17.37 1.06
C ASN A 261 -3.64 -18.14 0.02
N MET A 262 -2.33 -18.18 0.23
CA MET A 262 -1.34 -18.79 -0.66
C MET A 262 -1.12 -20.29 -0.41
N ALA A 263 -2.03 -21.01 0.23
CA ALA A 263 -1.86 -22.44 0.56
C ALA A 263 -1.37 -23.29 -0.65
N PHE A 264 -1.85 -23.01 -1.86
CA PHE A 264 -1.53 -23.74 -3.09
C PHE A 264 -0.63 -23.00 -4.08
N LEU A 265 -0.12 -21.82 -3.72
CA LEU A 265 0.57 -20.92 -4.64
C LEU A 265 1.99 -20.61 -4.17
N ALA A 266 2.98 -20.70 -5.06
CA ALA A 266 4.32 -20.17 -4.84
C ALA A 266 4.40 -18.65 -5.10
N PRO A 267 5.36 -17.93 -4.48
CA PRO A 267 5.63 -16.54 -4.81
C PRO A 267 5.91 -16.36 -6.31
N GLY A 268 5.16 -15.48 -6.96
CA GLY A 268 5.23 -15.21 -8.39
C GLY A 268 4.39 -16.12 -9.27
N ASP A 269 3.69 -17.12 -8.71
CA ASP A 269 2.83 -18.00 -9.49
C ASP A 269 1.70 -17.21 -10.18
N PRO A 270 1.37 -17.56 -11.44
CA PRO A 270 0.18 -17.04 -12.09
C PRO A 270 -1.06 -17.69 -11.48
N LEU A 271 -2.09 -16.88 -11.26
CA LEU A 271 -3.40 -17.31 -10.81
C LEU A 271 -4.46 -16.84 -11.81
N VAL A 272 -5.15 -17.78 -12.46
CA VAL A 272 -6.17 -17.48 -13.47
C VAL A 272 -7.56 -17.60 -12.85
N VAL A 273 -8.34 -16.52 -12.91
CA VAL A 273 -9.74 -16.49 -12.46
C VAL A 273 -10.60 -15.89 -13.55
N GLY A 274 -11.39 -16.74 -14.22
CA GLY A 274 -12.14 -16.34 -15.41
C GLY A 274 -11.19 -15.90 -16.53
N SER A 275 -11.35 -14.66 -16.99
CA SER A 275 -10.47 -14.04 -18.00
C SER A 275 -9.26 -13.32 -17.42
N ASP A 276 -9.19 -13.16 -16.11
CA ASP A 276 -8.18 -12.34 -15.45
C ASP A 276 -7.02 -13.22 -14.98
N THR A 277 -5.79 -12.76 -15.26
CA THR A 277 -4.55 -13.35 -14.73
C THR A 277 -4.03 -12.48 -13.60
N TRP A 278 -3.65 -13.11 -12.50
CA TRP A 278 -3.09 -12.47 -11.33
C TRP A 278 -1.69 -13.00 -11.05
N ARG A 279 -0.81 -12.17 -10.49
CA ARG A 279 0.46 -12.60 -9.92
C ARG A 279 0.41 -12.46 -8.41
N VAL A 280 0.79 -13.51 -7.70
CA VAL A 280 0.64 -13.58 -6.25
C VAL A 280 2.00 -13.56 -5.56
N TYR A 281 2.16 -12.68 -4.58
CA TYR A 281 3.39 -12.57 -3.78
C TYR A 281 3.05 -12.53 -2.29
N PRO A 282 3.92 -13.05 -1.41
CA PRO A 282 3.73 -12.90 0.03
C PRO A 282 3.70 -11.44 0.43
N LEU A 283 2.90 -11.09 1.44
CA LEU A 283 2.83 -9.73 1.98
C LEU A 283 4.21 -9.16 2.36
N LEU A 284 5.07 -9.96 3.00
CA LEU A 284 6.46 -9.61 3.30
C LEU A 284 7.41 -10.78 3.10
N GLN A 285 7.02 -11.98 3.51
CA GLN A 285 7.83 -13.19 3.36
C GLN A 285 6.91 -14.40 3.52
N ARG A 286 7.05 -15.41 2.67
CA ARG A 286 6.22 -16.61 2.82
C ARG A 286 6.70 -17.44 4.01
N GLY A 287 5.76 -18.03 4.75
CA GLY A 287 6.04 -19.11 5.69
C GLY A 287 4.95 -20.17 5.70
N THR A 288 4.63 -20.65 6.90
CA THR A 288 3.55 -21.64 7.14
C THR A 288 2.25 -20.94 7.57
N ALA A 289 1.13 -21.67 7.61
CA ALA A 289 -0.21 -21.13 7.86
C ALA A 289 -0.32 -20.22 9.09
N THR A 290 0.47 -20.49 10.13
CA THR A 290 0.39 -19.80 11.42
C THR A 290 1.64 -19.00 11.76
N ASP A 291 2.62 -18.93 10.85
CA ASP A 291 3.92 -18.29 11.09
C ASP A 291 3.86 -16.78 10.82
N PHE A 292 3.14 -16.07 11.67
CA PHE A 292 3.09 -14.61 11.68
C PHE A 292 4.25 -13.97 12.47
N ASP A 293 5.05 -14.81 13.13
CA ASP A 293 6.20 -14.35 13.90
C ASP A 293 7.36 -14.03 12.98
N SER A 294 7.81 -15.01 12.19
CA SER A 294 8.99 -14.83 11.34
C SER A 294 8.67 -14.52 9.89
N THR A 295 7.40 -14.67 9.49
CA THR A 295 6.94 -14.49 8.10
C THR A 295 5.59 -13.76 8.06
N SER A 296 5.01 -13.59 6.86
CA SER A 296 3.62 -13.17 6.66
C SER A 296 2.66 -14.35 6.48
N ALA A 297 3.03 -15.50 7.06
CA ALA A 297 2.30 -16.77 6.95
C ALA A 297 1.94 -17.12 5.49
N TRP A 298 0.67 -17.43 5.23
CA TRP A 298 0.12 -17.67 3.89
C TRP A 298 -0.62 -16.47 3.30
N VAL A 299 -0.44 -15.26 3.84
CA VAL A 299 -1.09 -14.06 3.30
C VAL A 299 -0.39 -13.62 2.01
N GLY A 300 -1.15 -13.59 0.92
CA GLY A 300 -0.69 -13.21 -0.40
C GLY A 300 -1.34 -11.94 -0.92
N TYR A 301 -0.53 -11.09 -1.54
CA TYR A 301 -0.92 -9.96 -2.36
C TYR A 301 -1.05 -10.39 -3.81
N CYS A 302 -2.23 -10.18 -4.38
CA CYS A 302 -2.57 -10.50 -5.75
C CYS A 302 -2.59 -9.21 -6.57
N PHE A 303 -1.85 -9.19 -7.67
CA PHE A 303 -1.83 -8.07 -8.62
C PHE A 303 -2.35 -8.55 -9.97
N ARG A 304 -3.40 -7.93 -10.51
CA ARG A 304 -3.98 -8.32 -11.79
C ARG A 304 -3.09 -7.87 -12.93
N VAL A 305 -2.62 -8.80 -13.75
CA VAL A 305 -1.80 -8.52 -14.93
C VAL A 305 -2.61 -8.64 -16.22
N VAL A 306 -2.35 -7.74 -17.16
CA VAL A 306 -2.81 -7.90 -18.54
C VAL A 306 -1.55 -8.22 -19.33
N GLU A 307 -1.42 -9.48 -19.74
CA GLU A 307 -0.33 -9.95 -20.61
C GLU A 307 -0.71 -9.81 -22.09
#